data_AF-A0A2K8SGA4-F1
#
_entry.id   AF-A0A2K8SGA4-F1
#
_cell.length_a   1.000
_cell.length_b   1.000
_cell.length_c   1.000
_cell.angle_alpha   90.00
_cell.angle_beta   90.00
_cell.angle_gamma   90.00
#
_symmetry.space_group_name_H-M   'P 1'
#
loop_
_entity.id
_entity.type
_entity.pdbx_description
1 polymer ?
#
loop_
_entity_poly.entity_id
_entity_poly.type
_entity_poly.pdbx_seq_one_letter_code
_entity_poly.pdbx_strand_id
1 'polypeptide(L)'
;MQIATESTERLVRLINDILDIERIESGKAKMEPEICNIVDLITQAVNVIQPLADKAGVTLSISALSGQVLADCDRIVQTLTNLLSNAIKFSSAGSTVWLGAQQQGNEVLLTVKDTGRGIPSDKLESIFERFQQVDSSDSRNHDGTGLGLAICKSIMQQHGGRIWAESVLGESSTFYVTLPLFGTFQNTDLENSSNIPVNKSNYEQTTNSQPSPDTECLTKGRVTNEEFEQRVMDLLQRITLNQQEDGSNDNKANSSG
;
A
#
# COMPACT_ATOMS: atom_id res chain seq x y z
N MET A 1 -26.65 15.73 9.40
CA MET A 1 -25.40 15.45 10.14
C MET A 1 -24.49 14.42 9.44
N GLN A 2 -24.83 13.88 8.26
CA GLN A 2 -24.07 12.82 7.58
C GLN A 2 -22.97 13.34 6.63
N ILE A 3 -23.21 14.48 5.98
CA ILE A 3 -22.26 15.12 5.03
C ILE A 3 -20.97 15.61 5.73
N ALA A 4 -21.07 16.08 6.98
CA ALA A 4 -19.92 16.54 7.76
C ALA A 4 -18.99 15.38 8.16
N THR A 5 -19.55 14.20 8.45
CA THR A 5 -18.79 13.01 8.86
C THR A 5 -18.02 12.40 7.69
N GLU A 6 -18.65 12.24 6.52
CA GLU A 6 -17.99 11.71 5.31
C GLU A 6 -16.82 12.61 4.86
N SER A 7 -17.02 13.94 4.93
CA SER A 7 -15.97 14.92 4.62
C SER A 7 -14.79 14.84 5.60
N THR A 8 -15.06 14.58 6.88
CA THR A 8 -14.03 14.46 7.93
C THR A 8 -13.24 13.16 7.79
N GLU A 9 -13.91 12.04 7.50
CA GLU A 9 -13.23 10.76 7.23
C GLU A 9 -12.33 10.82 6.00
N ARG A 10 -12.79 11.49 4.94
CA ARG A 10 -11.99 11.72 3.74
C ARG A 10 -10.73 12.54 4.04
N LEU A 11 -10.85 13.57 4.87
CA LEU A 11 -9.71 14.39 5.30
C LEU A 11 -8.72 13.58 6.15
N VAL A 12 -9.21 12.76 7.09
CA VAL A 12 -8.35 11.89 7.90
C VAL A 12 -7.61 10.88 7.03
N ARG A 13 -8.27 10.25 6.04
CA ARG A 13 -7.61 9.35 5.08
C ARG A 13 -6.55 10.07 4.25
N LEU A 14 -6.86 11.27 3.74
CA LEU A 14 -5.90 12.11 3.01
C LEU A 14 -4.66 12.43 3.85
N ILE A 15 -4.85 12.83 5.11
CA ILE A 15 -3.74 13.12 6.02
C ILE A 15 -2.90 11.87 6.26
N ASN A 16 -3.53 10.72 6.49
CA ASN A 16 -2.83 9.46 6.70
C ASN A 16 -2.06 9.03 5.44
N ASP A 17 -2.65 9.14 4.25
CA ASP A 17 -2.01 8.83 2.97
C ASP A 17 -0.75 9.70 2.76
N ILE A 18 -0.83 11.00 3.06
CA ILE A 18 0.31 11.93 2.98
C ILE A 18 1.39 11.54 3.98
N LEU A 19 1.02 11.26 5.24
CA LEU A 19 1.98 10.86 6.26
C LEU A 19 2.68 9.54 5.91
N ASP A 20 1.95 8.59 5.34
CA ASP A 20 2.50 7.32 4.89
C ASP A 20 3.51 7.54 3.76
N ILE A 21 3.15 8.34 2.75
CA ILE A 21 4.04 8.73 1.66
C ILE A 21 5.35 9.35 2.19
N GLU A 22 5.25 10.34 3.08
CA GLU A 22 6.42 11.04 3.62
C GLU A 22 7.32 10.10 4.42
N ARG A 23 6.74 9.21 5.23
CA ARG A 23 7.50 8.23 6.02
C ARG A 23 8.20 7.22 5.12
N ILE A 24 7.49 6.72 4.12
CA ILE A 24 7.98 5.73 3.16
C ILE A 24 9.14 6.30 2.32
N GLU A 25 9.01 7.52 1.78
CA GLU A 25 10.06 8.14 0.96
C GLU A 25 11.28 8.58 1.74
N SER A 26 11.07 9.10 2.96
CA SER A 26 12.20 9.51 3.79
C SER A 26 12.99 8.33 4.35
N GLY A 27 12.59 7.08 4.06
CA GLY A 27 13.15 5.86 4.64
C GLY A 27 12.93 5.78 6.16
N LYS A 28 12.07 6.65 6.71
CA LYS A 28 11.77 6.74 8.15
C LYS A 28 10.63 5.81 8.56
N ALA A 29 9.83 5.32 7.60
CA ALA A 29 9.00 4.15 7.78
C ALA A 29 9.94 2.95 7.96
N LYS A 30 10.29 2.66 9.20
CA LYS A 30 11.03 1.45 9.52
C LYS A 30 10.09 0.29 9.26
N MET A 31 10.34 -0.47 8.19
CA MET A 31 9.63 -1.72 7.95
C MET A 31 9.90 -2.66 9.13
N GLU A 32 8.85 -3.30 9.62
CA GLU A 32 8.94 -4.32 10.67
C GLU A 32 8.62 -5.69 10.05
N PRO A 33 9.56 -6.29 9.29
CA PRO A 33 9.28 -7.53 8.60
C PRO A 33 9.16 -8.69 9.59
N GLU A 34 8.07 -9.43 9.45
CA GLU A 34 7.78 -10.65 10.19
C GLU A 34 7.33 -11.77 9.24
N ILE A 35 7.25 -13.00 9.77
CA ILE A 35 6.79 -14.14 8.97
C ILE A 35 5.27 -14.09 8.92
N CYS A 36 4.72 -13.65 7.78
CA CYS A 36 3.29 -13.55 7.57
C CYS A 36 2.76 -14.77 6.81
N ASN A 37 1.63 -15.33 7.23
CA ASN A 37 0.89 -16.31 6.45
C ASN A 37 0.02 -15.60 5.40
N ILE A 38 0.11 -16.02 4.14
CA ILE A 38 -0.64 -15.42 3.02
C ILE A 38 -2.15 -15.49 3.26
N VAL A 39 -2.65 -16.59 3.80
CA VAL A 39 -4.08 -16.79 4.09
C VAL A 39 -4.54 -15.76 5.12
N ASP A 40 -3.76 -15.55 6.19
CA ASP A 40 -4.11 -14.60 7.24
C ASP A 40 -4.12 -13.16 6.73
N LEU A 41 -3.16 -12.79 5.88
CA LEU A 41 -3.11 -11.46 5.24
C LEU A 41 -4.36 -11.21 4.39
N ILE A 42 -4.73 -12.20 3.55
CA ILE A 42 -5.92 -12.14 2.70
C ILE A 42 -7.18 -12.05 3.54
N THR A 43 -7.32 -12.88 4.57
CA THR A 43 -8.48 -12.89 5.47
C THR A 43 -8.62 -11.54 6.17
N GLN A 44 -7.54 -10.95 6.67
CA GLN A 44 -7.57 -9.63 7.30
C GLN A 44 -8.04 -8.54 6.33
N ALA A 45 -7.47 -8.47 5.13
CA ALA A 45 -7.88 -7.49 4.12
C ALA A 45 -9.34 -7.65 3.70
N VAL A 46 -9.81 -8.89 3.54
CA VAL A 46 -11.21 -9.20 3.22
C VAL A 46 -12.14 -8.74 4.34
N ASN A 47 -11.81 -9.02 5.60
CA ASN A 47 -12.62 -8.61 6.74
C ASN A 47 -12.77 -7.09 6.83
N VAL A 48 -11.70 -6.34 6.51
CA VAL A 48 -11.74 -4.87 6.47
C VAL A 48 -12.66 -4.36 5.35
N ILE A 49 -12.61 -4.99 4.16
CA ILE A 49 -13.33 -4.49 2.99
C ILE A 49 -14.75 -5.05 2.82
N GLN A 50 -15.09 -6.14 3.51
CA GLN A 50 -16.39 -6.81 3.39
C GLN A 50 -17.59 -5.85 3.56
N PRO A 51 -17.62 -4.93 4.54
CA PRO A 51 -18.74 -4.00 4.67
C PRO A 51 -18.90 -3.06 3.47
N LEU A 52 -17.79 -2.69 2.82
CA LEU A 52 -17.82 -1.87 1.60
C LEU A 52 -18.35 -2.68 0.42
N ALA A 53 -17.92 -3.93 0.27
CA ALA A 53 -18.40 -4.84 -0.76
C ALA A 53 -19.91 -5.09 -0.64
N ASP A 54 -20.38 -5.37 0.57
CA ASP A 54 -21.81 -5.59 0.86
C ASP A 54 -22.64 -4.34 0.53
N LYS A 55 -22.17 -3.15 0.92
CA LYS A 55 -22.83 -1.88 0.61
C LYS A 55 -22.88 -1.60 -0.90
N ALA A 56 -21.83 -1.98 -1.63
CA ALA A 56 -21.74 -1.84 -3.08
C ALA A 56 -22.49 -2.95 -3.85
N GLY A 57 -22.95 -4.00 -3.16
CA GLY A 57 -23.55 -5.18 -3.78
C GLY A 57 -22.56 -6.00 -4.62
N VAL A 58 -21.27 -6.00 -4.25
CA VAL A 58 -20.20 -6.72 -4.96
C VAL A 58 -19.83 -7.98 -4.21
N THR A 59 -19.70 -9.10 -4.91
CA THR A 59 -19.27 -10.38 -4.34
C THR A 59 -17.75 -10.49 -4.32
N LEU A 60 -17.15 -10.90 -3.20
CA LEU A 60 -15.72 -11.22 -3.12
C LEU A 60 -15.50 -12.71 -3.30
N SER A 61 -14.67 -13.10 -4.25
CA SER A 61 -14.27 -14.49 -4.50
C SER A 61 -12.79 -14.67 -4.19
N ILE A 62 -12.47 -15.57 -3.25
CA ILE A 62 -11.12 -15.73 -2.73
C ILE A 62 -10.57 -17.09 -3.13
N SER A 63 -9.37 -17.09 -3.69
CA SER A 63 -8.58 -18.30 -3.95
C SER A 63 -7.19 -18.08 -3.41
N ALA A 64 -6.89 -18.64 -2.24
CA ALA A 64 -5.59 -18.50 -1.58
C ALA A 64 -4.83 -19.82 -1.62
N LEU A 65 -3.51 -19.74 -1.78
CA LEU A 65 -2.61 -20.82 -1.41
C LEU A 65 -2.11 -20.64 0.03
N SER A 66 -1.71 -21.75 0.65
CA SER A 66 -0.91 -21.70 1.88
C SER A 66 0.54 -21.34 1.55
N GLY A 67 1.12 -20.42 2.31
CA GLY A 67 2.52 -20.03 2.18
C GLY A 67 2.87 -18.94 3.18
N GLN A 68 4.18 -18.69 3.33
CA GLN A 68 4.71 -17.68 4.23
C GLN A 68 5.62 -16.72 3.47
N VAL A 69 5.52 -15.44 3.80
CA VAL A 69 6.36 -14.36 3.25
C VAL A 69 7.02 -13.61 4.40
N LEU A 70 8.22 -13.08 4.17
CA LEU A 70 8.85 -12.16 5.11
C LEU A 70 8.43 -10.74 4.74
N ALA A 71 7.49 -10.17 5.49
CA ALA A 71 6.90 -8.88 5.16
C ALA A 71 6.40 -8.16 6.41
N ASP A 72 6.20 -6.85 6.30
CA ASP A 72 5.42 -6.08 7.27
C ASP A 72 3.94 -6.37 7.01
N CYS A 73 3.32 -7.20 7.86
CA CYS A 73 1.99 -7.72 7.62
C CYS A 73 0.95 -6.59 7.46
N ASP A 74 1.02 -5.54 8.29
CA ASP A 74 0.09 -4.41 8.25
C ASP A 74 0.17 -3.66 6.92
N ARG A 75 1.38 -3.45 6.39
CA ARG A 75 1.58 -2.80 5.09
C ARG A 75 1.10 -3.65 3.92
N ILE A 76 1.22 -4.98 4.00
CA ILE A 76 0.64 -5.87 2.98
C ILE A 76 -0.89 -5.86 3.04
N VAL A 77 -1.48 -5.89 4.25
CA VAL A 77 -2.94 -5.75 4.42
C VAL A 77 -3.43 -4.40 3.89
N GLN A 78 -2.70 -3.31 4.12
CA GLN A 78 -3.00 -1.99 3.55
C GLN A 78 -3.00 -2.03 2.01
N THR A 79 -1.99 -2.67 1.41
CA THR A 79 -1.89 -2.83 -0.05
C THR A 79 -3.11 -3.60 -0.59
N LEU A 80 -3.44 -4.75 -0.02
CA LEU A 80 -4.59 -5.55 -0.43
C LEU A 80 -5.91 -4.80 -0.27
N THR A 81 -6.09 -4.10 0.85
CA THR A 81 -7.28 -3.29 1.12
C THR A 81 -7.44 -2.18 0.08
N ASN A 82 -6.35 -1.49 -0.27
CA ASN A 82 -6.37 -0.45 -1.30
C ASN A 82 -6.76 -1.01 -2.67
N LEU A 83 -6.16 -2.14 -3.09
CA LEU A 83 -6.48 -2.80 -4.35
C LEU A 83 -7.95 -3.27 -4.40
N LEU A 84 -8.42 -3.94 -3.35
CA LEU A 84 -9.80 -4.40 -3.24
C LEU A 84 -10.79 -3.24 -3.22
N SER A 85 -10.48 -2.15 -2.52
CA SER A 85 -11.35 -0.97 -2.47
C SER A 85 -11.51 -0.33 -3.85
N ASN A 86 -10.43 -0.26 -4.64
CA ASN A 86 -10.48 0.23 -6.02
C ASN A 86 -11.31 -0.71 -6.89
N ALA A 87 -11.07 -2.02 -6.81
CA ALA A 87 -11.82 -3.03 -7.54
C ALA A 87 -13.33 -2.94 -7.26
N ILE A 88 -13.74 -2.82 -6.00
CA ILE A 88 -15.14 -2.66 -5.60
C ILE A 88 -15.70 -1.33 -6.10
N LYS A 89 -14.97 -0.22 -5.89
CA LYS A 89 -15.40 1.14 -6.26
C LYS A 89 -15.72 1.27 -7.75
N PHE A 90 -14.96 0.60 -8.61
CA PHE A 90 -15.12 0.70 -10.07
C PHE A 90 -15.96 -0.43 -10.66
N SER A 91 -16.41 -1.38 -9.84
CA SER A 91 -17.29 -2.48 -10.27
C SER A 91 -18.77 -2.11 -10.13
N SER A 92 -19.60 -2.72 -10.97
CA SER A 92 -21.06 -2.56 -10.89
C SER A 92 -21.67 -3.44 -9.80
N ALA A 93 -22.81 -3.04 -9.23
CA ALA A 93 -23.56 -3.89 -8.29
C ALA A 93 -23.96 -5.23 -8.95
N GLY A 94 -23.87 -6.33 -8.19
CA GLY A 94 -24.12 -7.69 -8.65
C GLY A 94 -22.90 -8.37 -9.30
N SER A 95 -21.78 -7.67 -9.45
CA SER A 95 -20.54 -8.22 -10.00
C SER A 95 -19.71 -8.97 -8.96
N THR A 96 -18.60 -9.54 -9.41
CA THR A 96 -17.63 -10.24 -8.56
C THR A 96 -16.26 -9.59 -8.70
N VAL A 97 -15.55 -9.47 -7.58
CA VAL A 97 -14.12 -9.15 -7.50
C VAL A 97 -13.39 -10.40 -7.03
N TRP A 98 -12.34 -10.79 -7.73
CA TRP A 98 -11.54 -11.98 -7.41
C TRP A 98 -10.23 -11.58 -6.77
N LEU A 99 -9.92 -12.19 -5.62
CA LEU A 99 -8.62 -12.14 -4.96
C LEU A 99 -7.98 -13.52 -5.03
N GLY A 100 -6.86 -13.60 -5.75
CA GLY A 100 -6.09 -14.80 -5.96
C GLY A 100 -4.70 -14.72 -5.34
N ALA A 101 -4.17 -15.86 -4.90
CA ALA A 101 -2.77 -16.03 -4.54
C ALA A 101 -2.23 -17.30 -5.20
N GLN A 102 -1.10 -17.17 -5.88
CA GLN A 102 -0.42 -18.27 -6.57
C GLN A 102 1.07 -18.21 -6.30
N GLN A 103 1.71 -19.35 -6.09
CA GLN A 103 3.18 -19.41 -6.05
C GLN A 103 3.72 -19.37 -7.48
N GLN A 104 4.71 -18.52 -7.71
CA GLN A 104 5.46 -18.44 -8.96
C GLN A 104 6.97 -18.47 -8.66
N GLY A 105 7.56 -19.66 -8.76
CA GLY A 105 8.97 -19.87 -8.38
C GLY A 105 9.20 -19.53 -6.91
N ASN A 106 10.02 -18.50 -6.67
CA ASN A 106 10.42 -18.02 -5.34
C ASN A 106 9.60 -16.80 -4.87
N GLU A 107 8.51 -16.47 -5.58
CA GLU A 107 7.61 -15.38 -5.23
C GLU A 107 6.18 -15.90 -5.06
N VAL A 108 5.37 -15.16 -4.31
CA VAL A 108 3.91 -15.25 -4.33
C VAL A 108 3.42 -14.15 -5.25
N LEU A 109 2.60 -14.53 -6.23
CA LEU A 109 1.78 -13.61 -7.01
C LEU A 109 0.41 -13.49 -6.37
N LEU A 110 0.06 -12.28 -5.95
CA LEU A 110 -1.28 -11.91 -5.53
C LEU A 110 -1.97 -11.17 -6.67
N THR A 111 -3.22 -11.51 -6.95
CA THR A 111 -4.00 -10.94 -8.06
C THR A 111 -5.33 -10.40 -7.55
N VAL A 112 -5.67 -9.17 -7.90
CA VAL A 112 -7.00 -8.58 -7.68
C VAL A 112 -7.62 -8.26 -9.03
N LYS A 113 -8.68 -8.98 -9.40
CA LYS A 113 -9.40 -8.80 -10.65
C LYS A 113 -10.79 -8.23 -10.40
N ASP A 114 -11.16 -7.22 -11.18
CA ASP A 114 -12.50 -6.62 -11.19
C ASP A 114 -13.20 -6.79 -12.55
N THR A 115 -14.47 -6.41 -12.60
CA THR A 115 -15.26 -6.28 -13.85
C THR A 115 -15.76 -4.84 -14.00
N GLY A 116 -14.90 -3.91 -13.60
CA GLY A 116 -15.16 -2.50 -13.69
C GLY A 116 -14.91 -1.94 -15.08
N ARG A 117 -14.89 -0.61 -15.16
CA ARG A 117 -14.73 0.13 -16.41
C ARG A 117 -13.40 -0.06 -17.15
N GLY A 118 -12.43 -0.76 -16.57
CA GLY A 118 -11.07 -0.86 -17.10
C GLY A 118 -10.26 0.44 -17.05
N ILE A 119 -9.04 0.37 -17.57
CA ILE A 119 -8.03 1.44 -17.56
C ILE A 119 -7.50 1.59 -18.99
N PRO A 120 -7.44 2.82 -19.54
CA PRO A 120 -6.79 3.07 -20.81
C PRO A 120 -5.33 2.62 -20.82
N SER A 121 -4.86 2.05 -21.92
CA SER A 121 -3.51 1.50 -22.03
C SER A 121 -2.40 2.53 -21.79
N ASP A 122 -2.63 3.79 -22.18
CA ASP A 122 -1.72 4.92 -21.97
C ASP A 122 -1.66 5.37 -20.49
N LYS A 123 -2.56 4.88 -19.64
CA LYS A 123 -2.61 5.22 -18.22
C LYS A 123 -2.04 4.14 -17.31
N LEU A 124 -1.87 2.91 -17.77
CA LEU A 124 -1.48 1.74 -16.96
C LEU A 124 -0.22 1.93 -16.11
N GLU A 125 0.76 2.68 -16.59
CA GLU A 125 1.95 3.01 -15.80
C GLU A 125 1.69 4.18 -14.85
N SER A 126 1.03 5.22 -15.35
CA SER A 126 0.78 6.46 -14.60
C SER A 126 -0.17 6.30 -13.41
N ILE A 127 -1.06 5.31 -13.38
CA ILE A 127 -2.00 5.10 -12.25
C ILE A 127 -1.30 4.85 -10.91
N PHE A 128 -0.03 4.48 -10.93
CA PHE A 128 0.78 4.29 -9.73
C PHE A 128 1.55 5.54 -9.30
N GLU A 129 1.43 6.63 -10.05
CA GLU A 129 2.00 7.93 -9.68
C GLU A 129 1.02 8.73 -8.80
N ARG A 130 1.56 9.69 -8.07
CA ARG A 130 0.78 10.45 -7.08
C ARG A 130 -0.24 11.35 -7.73
N PHE A 131 -1.39 11.47 -7.06
CA PHE A 131 -2.50 12.34 -7.46
C PHE A 131 -3.03 12.01 -8.87
N GLN A 132 -2.70 10.84 -9.41
CA GLN A 132 -3.19 10.43 -10.72
C GLN A 132 -4.60 9.86 -10.59
N GLN A 133 -5.45 10.30 -11.52
CA GLN A 133 -6.79 9.82 -11.73
C GLN A 133 -6.99 9.60 -13.23
N VAL A 134 -7.60 8.49 -13.60
CA VAL A 134 -7.78 8.10 -15.00
C VAL A 134 -8.68 9.08 -15.76
N ASP A 135 -9.67 9.69 -15.09
CA ASP A 135 -10.57 10.68 -15.68
C ASP A 135 -10.92 11.79 -14.68
N SER A 136 -10.86 13.05 -15.13
CA SER A 136 -11.26 14.23 -14.36
C SER A 136 -12.79 14.43 -14.33
N SER A 137 -13.55 13.78 -15.21
CA SER A 137 -15.03 13.78 -15.15
C SER A 137 -15.59 12.93 -14.00
N ASP A 138 -14.85 11.93 -13.52
CA ASP A 138 -15.20 11.15 -12.34
C ASP A 138 -14.97 11.87 -11.02
N SER A 139 -14.19 12.95 -11.02
CA SER A 139 -13.92 13.75 -9.82
C SER A 139 -15.18 14.33 -9.18
N ARG A 140 -16.27 14.44 -9.95
CA ARG A 140 -17.56 14.94 -9.45
C ARG A 140 -18.39 13.89 -8.69
N ASN A 141 -18.11 12.59 -8.86
CA ASN A 141 -18.89 11.51 -8.23
C ASN A 141 -18.04 10.44 -7.49
N HIS A 142 -16.71 10.41 -7.66
CA HIS A 142 -15.88 9.33 -7.13
C HIS A 142 -14.69 9.84 -6.30
N ASP A 143 -14.91 9.93 -4.98
CA ASP A 143 -13.92 10.23 -3.93
C ASP A 143 -12.65 9.37 -4.04
N GLY A 144 -11.56 9.92 -4.57
CA GLY A 144 -10.24 9.31 -4.57
C GLY A 144 -9.17 10.38 -4.39
N THR A 145 -8.16 10.09 -3.60
CA THR A 145 -7.02 11.01 -3.35
C THR A 145 -5.96 10.92 -4.44
N GLY A 146 -5.98 9.81 -5.21
CA GLY A 146 -4.91 9.47 -6.16
C GLY A 146 -3.63 8.99 -5.49
N LEU A 147 -3.66 8.67 -4.18
CA LEU A 147 -2.47 8.26 -3.42
C LEU A 147 -2.43 6.75 -3.13
N GLY A 148 -3.58 6.07 -3.10
CA GLY A 148 -3.65 4.65 -2.71
C GLY A 148 -2.74 3.72 -3.53
N LEU A 149 -2.72 3.86 -4.86
CA LEU A 149 -1.87 3.03 -5.72
C LEU A 149 -0.38 3.41 -5.65
N ALA A 150 -0.06 4.69 -5.44
CA ALA A 150 1.30 5.13 -5.20
C ALA A 150 1.86 4.56 -3.88
N ILE A 151 1.03 4.53 -2.83
CA ILE A 151 1.36 3.87 -1.56
C ILE A 151 1.60 2.38 -1.78
N CYS A 152 0.73 1.69 -2.52
CA CYS A 152 0.92 0.27 -2.86
C CYS A 152 2.25 0.02 -3.57
N LYS A 153 2.58 0.84 -4.59
CA LYS A 153 3.84 0.74 -5.32
C LYS A 153 5.04 0.87 -4.40
N SER A 154 5.02 1.84 -3.49
CA SER A 154 6.13 2.04 -2.59
C SER A 154 6.25 0.94 -1.53
N ILE A 155 5.13 0.45 -0.99
CA ILE A 155 5.14 -0.71 -0.08
C ILE A 155 5.74 -1.92 -0.79
N MET A 156 5.31 -2.24 -2.02
CA MET A 156 5.86 -3.39 -2.75
C MET A 156 7.36 -3.24 -3.02
N GLN A 157 7.81 -2.05 -3.41
CA GLN A 157 9.23 -1.78 -3.64
C GLN A 157 10.08 -2.00 -2.37
N GLN A 158 9.61 -1.53 -1.21
CA GLN A 158 10.33 -1.74 0.05
C GLN A 158 10.45 -3.23 0.42
N HIS A 159 9.47 -4.05 0.00
CA HIS A 159 9.46 -5.50 0.23
C HIS A 159 10.24 -6.30 -0.83
N GLY A 160 10.93 -5.62 -1.77
CA GLY A 160 11.59 -6.29 -2.90
C GLY A 160 10.62 -6.93 -3.90
N GLY A 161 9.34 -6.54 -3.83
CA GLY A 161 8.27 -7.00 -4.68
C GLY A 161 8.04 -6.10 -5.89
N ARG A 162 7.00 -6.43 -6.66
CA ARG A 162 6.56 -5.67 -7.84
C ARG A 162 5.06 -5.41 -7.78
N ILE A 163 4.61 -4.37 -8.47
CA ILE A 163 3.20 -4.10 -8.72
C ILE A 163 3.01 -3.71 -10.19
N TRP A 164 1.95 -4.20 -10.83
CA TRP A 164 1.54 -3.78 -12.17
C TRP A 164 0.05 -4.03 -12.38
N ALA A 165 -0.48 -3.59 -13.52
CA ALA A 165 -1.86 -3.82 -13.91
C ALA A 165 -1.96 -4.23 -15.38
N GLU A 166 -2.94 -5.08 -15.68
CA GLU A 166 -3.41 -5.38 -17.03
C GLU A 166 -4.88 -4.98 -17.10
N SER A 167 -5.30 -4.31 -18.18
CA SER A 167 -6.68 -3.88 -18.30
C SER A 167 -7.09 -3.65 -19.75
N VAL A 168 -8.39 -3.83 -19.99
CA VAL A 168 -9.06 -3.45 -21.22
C VAL A 168 -10.14 -2.43 -20.87
N LEU A 169 -10.03 -1.23 -21.46
CA LEU A 169 -11.00 -0.16 -21.24
C LEU A 169 -12.42 -0.63 -21.65
N GLY A 170 -13.37 -0.47 -20.74
CA GLY A 170 -14.75 -0.90 -20.87
C GLY A 170 -15.06 -2.32 -20.39
N GLU A 171 -14.04 -3.11 -19.97
CA GLU A 171 -14.23 -4.52 -19.62
C GLU A 171 -13.82 -4.89 -18.19
N SER A 172 -12.53 -4.80 -17.87
CA SER A 172 -11.99 -5.26 -16.59
C SER A 172 -10.58 -4.75 -16.34
N SER A 173 -10.17 -4.75 -15.07
CA SER A 173 -8.78 -4.55 -14.67
C SER A 173 -8.33 -5.73 -13.81
N THR A 174 -7.05 -6.07 -13.93
CA THR A 174 -6.37 -7.00 -13.01
C THR A 174 -5.12 -6.33 -12.49
N PHE A 175 -5.02 -6.20 -11.17
CA PHE A 175 -3.83 -5.74 -10.47
C PHE A 175 -3.05 -6.93 -9.95
N TYR A 176 -1.73 -6.84 -10.05
CA TYR A 176 -0.80 -7.88 -9.67
C TYR A 176 0.19 -7.31 -8.68
N VAL A 177 0.48 -8.05 -7.61
CA VAL A 177 1.61 -7.77 -6.73
C VAL A 177 2.41 -9.04 -6.44
N THR A 178 3.74 -8.91 -6.36
CA THR A 178 4.61 -10.03 -5.98
C THR A 178 5.29 -9.79 -4.65
N LEU A 179 5.44 -10.86 -3.86
CA LEU A 179 6.24 -10.86 -2.63
C LEU A 179 7.20 -12.05 -2.63
N PRO A 180 8.47 -11.87 -2.23
CA PRO A 180 9.39 -12.99 -2.05
C PRO A 180 8.88 -13.98 -0.99
N LEU A 181 8.97 -15.28 -1.28
CA LEU A 181 8.63 -16.33 -0.32
C LEU A 181 9.66 -16.40 0.81
N PHE A 182 9.18 -16.63 2.04
CA PHE A 182 10.06 -16.94 3.16
C PHE A 182 10.64 -18.35 2.97
N GLY A 183 11.97 -18.48 3.12
CA GLY A 183 12.67 -19.76 3.01
C GLY A 183 13.18 -20.13 1.60
N THR A 184 12.96 -19.28 0.58
CA THR A 184 13.57 -19.46 -0.76
C THR A 184 14.85 -18.65 -0.97
N PHE A 185 15.37 -17.97 0.06
CA PHE A 185 16.75 -17.48 0.09
C PHE A 185 17.70 -18.67 0.22
N GLN A 186 17.98 -19.36 -0.89
CA GLN A 186 19.18 -20.17 -0.97
C GLN A 186 20.37 -19.22 -1.07
N ASN A 187 21.25 -19.29 -0.07
CA ASN A 187 22.59 -18.70 -0.07
C ASN A 187 23.24 -18.82 -1.46
N THR A 188 23.49 -17.71 -2.14
CA THR A 188 24.42 -17.69 -3.28
C THR A 188 25.83 -17.22 -2.94
N ASP A 189 26.15 -16.92 -1.68
CA ASP A 189 27.50 -16.42 -1.31
C ASP A 189 28.16 -17.09 -0.10
N LEU A 190 27.95 -18.39 0.14
CA LEU A 190 28.69 -19.14 1.17
C LEU A 190 29.08 -20.56 0.73
N GLU A 191 29.73 -20.70 -0.42
CA GLU A 191 30.61 -21.84 -0.69
C GLU A 191 32.06 -21.38 -0.66
N ASN A 192 32.61 -21.19 0.54
CA ASN A 192 34.01 -21.47 0.91
C ASN A 192 34.30 -20.94 2.32
N SER A 193 33.87 -21.67 3.35
CA SER A 193 34.64 -21.80 4.58
C SER A 193 34.21 -23.05 5.35
N SER A 194 35.13 -23.99 5.34
CA SER A 194 35.06 -25.34 5.86
C SER A 194 34.98 -25.38 7.39
N ASN A 195 34.30 -26.42 7.90
CA ASN A 195 34.44 -27.03 9.24
C ASN A 195 34.12 -26.20 10.48
N ILE A 196 32.92 -26.41 11.07
CA ILE A 196 32.76 -26.58 12.55
C ILE A 196 31.70 -27.67 12.83
N PRO A 197 31.95 -28.65 13.73
CA PRO A 197 30.95 -29.66 14.09
C PRO A 197 29.91 -29.10 15.08
N VAL A 198 28.63 -29.40 14.84
CA VAL A 198 27.51 -29.11 15.75
C VAL A 198 27.61 -29.99 17.00
N ASN A 199 27.84 -29.38 18.17
CA ASN A 199 27.64 -30.04 19.46
C ASN A 199 26.19 -29.83 19.92
N LYS A 200 25.44 -30.92 20.02
CA LYS A 200 24.10 -30.97 20.61
C LYS A 200 24.22 -31.17 22.13
N SER A 201 24.15 -30.08 22.88
CA SER A 201 23.77 -30.13 24.30
C SER A 201 23.57 -28.71 24.84
N ASN A 202 22.36 -28.43 25.33
CA ASN A 202 21.99 -27.54 26.44
C ASN A 202 20.64 -26.84 26.17
N TYR A 203 19.55 -27.57 26.45
CA TYR A 203 18.32 -26.97 26.92
C TYR A 203 18.08 -27.50 28.34
N GLU A 204 18.60 -26.80 29.35
CA GLU A 204 18.12 -26.90 30.73
C GLU A 204 18.04 -25.51 31.37
N GLN A 205 16.80 -25.15 31.72
CA GLN A 205 16.33 -24.45 32.91
C GLN A 205 17.13 -23.26 33.47
N THR A 206 16.45 -22.12 33.66
CA THR A 206 16.36 -21.48 34.99
C THR A 206 15.20 -20.49 35.09
N THR A 207 14.61 -20.51 36.28
CA THR A 207 13.38 -19.87 36.74
C THR A 207 13.64 -18.57 37.49
N ASN A 208 12.66 -17.66 37.44
CA ASN A 208 12.24 -16.64 38.44
C ASN A 208 13.24 -15.59 38.95
N SER A 209 12.85 -14.31 38.86
CA SER A 209 12.80 -13.32 39.97
C SER A 209 12.27 -11.94 39.52
N GLN A 210 11.30 -11.39 40.28
CA GLN A 210 10.88 -9.97 40.40
C GLN A 210 10.63 -9.70 41.91
N PRO A 211 10.51 -8.46 42.47
CA PRO A 211 10.15 -7.17 41.84
C PRO A 211 10.79 -5.83 42.37
N SER A 212 10.46 -4.72 41.66
CA SER A 212 10.21 -3.27 42.03
C SER A 212 11.33 -2.31 42.53
N PRO A 213 11.11 -0.97 42.62
CA PRO A 213 10.30 0.00 41.83
C PRO A 213 11.13 1.21 41.31
N ASP A 214 10.63 1.98 40.32
CA ASP A 214 10.54 3.45 40.38
C ASP A 214 9.96 4.03 39.08
N THR A 215 9.16 5.08 39.28
CA THR A 215 8.25 5.71 38.33
C THR A 215 8.76 7.13 38.08
N GLU A 216 9.00 7.52 36.82
CA GLU A 216 8.88 8.91 36.29
C GLU A 216 9.28 8.89 34.79
N CYS A 217 8.35 8.97 33.84
CA CYS A 217 7.66 10.16 33.32
C CYS A 217 8.38 10.83 32.12
N LEU A 218 7.88 10.49 30.93
CA LEU A 218 7.46 11.35 29.81
C LEU A 218 8.35 12.47 29.20
N THR A 219 8.21 12.53 27.87
CA THR A 219 8.33 13.67 26.93
C THR A 219 9.71 14.02 26.35
N LYS A 220 10.02 13.48 25.17
CA LYS A 220 10.65 14.25 24.07
C LYS A 220 10.14 13.77 22.71
N GLY A 221 9.62 14.72 21.92
CA GLY A 221 9.30 14.51 20.50
C GLY A 221 7.84 14.68 20.08
N ARG A 222 7.01 15.47 20.80
CA ARG A 222 5.72 15.91 20.26
C ARG A 222 5.97 17.21 19.52
N VAL A 223 6.00 17.15 18.18
CA VAL A 223 5.93 18.34 17.33
C VAL A 223 4.69 19.12 17.79
N THR A 224 4.85 20.39 18.13
CA THR A 224 3.71 21.21 18.55
C THR A 224 2.74 21.35 17.38
N ASN A 225 1.45 21.56 17.66
CA ASN A 225 0.47 21.79 16.59
C ASN A 225 0.88 22.97 15.69
N GLU A 226 1.55 23.98 16.25
CA GLU A 226 2.10 25.12 15.48
C GLU A 226 3.25 24.70 14.54
N GLU A 227 4.21 23.88 14.99
CA GLU A 227 5.29 23.38 14.12
C GLU A 227 4.75 22.46 13.01
N PHE A 228 3.66 21.74 13.28
CA PHE A 228 2.96 20.90 12.32
C PHE A 228 2.19 21.75 11.29
N GLU A 229 1.43 22.76 11.74
CA GLU A 229 0.73 23.71 10.87
C GLU A 229 1.71 24.46 9.96
N GLN A 230 2.86 24.89 10.50
CA GLN A 230 3.89 25.57 9.71
C GLN A 230 4.42 24.69 8.56
N ARG A 231 4.62 23.38 8.82
CA ARG A 231 5.11 22.43 7.81
C ARG A 231 4.08 22.10 6.74
N VAL A 232 2.81 21.98 7.13
CA VAL A 232 1.70 21.80 6.18
C VAL A 232 1.57 23.02 5.29
N MET A 233 1.67 24.23 5.84
CA MET A 233 1.59 25.46 5.06
C MET A 233 2.79 25.65 4.11
N ASP A 234 4.01 25.33 4.56
CA ASP A 234 5.21 25.37 3.70
C ASP A 234 5.11 24.37 2.52
N LEU A 235 4.54 23.19 2.77
CA LEU A 235 4.31 22.18 1.73
C LEU A 235 3.26 22.64 0.71
N LEU A 236 2.15 23.21 1.16
CA LEU A 236 1.12 23.76 0.28
C LEU A 236 1.65 24.91 -0.57
N GLN A 237 2.54 25.74 -0.02
CA GLN A 237 3.17 26.84 -0.75
C GLN A 237 4.12 26.32 -1.85
N ARG A 238 4.89 25.26 -1.58
CA ARG A 238 5.75 24.60 -2.59
C ARG A 238 4.96 23.95 -3.72
N ILE A 239 3.85 23.29 -3.41
CA ILE A 239 2.96 22.69 -4.42
C ILE A 239 2.36 23.78 -5.32
N THR A 240 1.98 24.93 -4.73
CA THR A 240 1.41 26.06 -5.48
C THR A 240 2.45 26.74 -6.38
N LEU A 241 3.72 26.84 -5.93
CA LEU A 241 4.81 27.40 -6.72
C LEU A 241 5.22 26.49 -7.89
N ASN A 242 5.27 25.18 -7.69
CA ASN A 242 5.56 24.23 -8.76
C ASN A 242 4.49 24.24 -9.87
N GLN A 243 3.24 24.62 -9.56
CA GLN A 243 2.20 24.80 -10.59
C GLN A 243 2.32 26.10 -11.39
N GLN A 244 3.10 27.09 -10.94
CA GLN A 244 3.34 28.34 -11.69
C GLN A 244 4.57 28.26 -12.62
N GLU A 245 5.54 27.39 -12.32
CA GLU A 245 6.71 27.19 -13.20
C GLU A 245 6.38 26.35 -14.45
N ASP A 246 5.47 25.36 -14.35
CA ASP A 246 5.02 24.58 -15.52
C ASP A 246 4.06 25.36 -16.47
N GLY A 247 3.52 26.50 -16.04
CA GLY A 247 2.63 27.34 -16.85
C GLY A 247 3.31 28.44 -17.66
N SER A 248 4.62 28.64 -17.52
CA SER A 248 5.33 29.81 -18.09
C SER A 248 6.20 29.51 -19.30
N ASN A 249 6.34 28.25 -19.72
CA ASN A 249 7.23 27.87 -20.84
C ASN A 249 6.56 27.72 -22.22
N ASP A 250 5.23 27.80 -22.33
CA ASP A 250 4.54 27.62 -23.62
C ASP A 250 4.23 28.92 -24.39
N ASN A 251 4.60 30.11 -23.88
CA ASN A 251 4.23 31.40 -24.49
C ASN A 251 5.37 32.20 -25.13
N LYS A 252 6.50 31.56 -25.48
CA LYS A 252 7.62 32.24 -26.18
C LYS A 252 8.04 31.67 -27.54
N ALA A 253 7.21 30.81 -28.14
CA ALA A 253 7.44 30.28 -29.49
C ALA A 253 6.26 30.54 -30.43
N ASN A 254 5.79 31.79 -30.55
CA ASN A 254 4.96 32.23 -31.69
C ASN A 254 4.93 33.77 -31.82
N SER A 255 6.05 34.35 -32.24
CA SER A 255 6.07 35.68 -32.89
C SER A 255 7.38 35.88 -33.66
N SER A 256 7.56 35.11 -34.73
CA SER A 256 8.49 35.43 -35.82
C SER A 256 8.04 34.65 -37.06
N GLY A 257 7.24 35.31 -37.89
CA GLY A 257 6.65 34.81 -39.12
C GLY A 257 5.64 35.80 -39.66
#